data_AF-A0A6M0SBP2-F1
#
_entry.id   AF-A0A6M0SBP2-F1
#
_cell.length_a   1.000
_cell.length_b   1.000
_cell.length_c   1.000
_cell.angle_alpha   90.00
_cell.angle_beta   90.00
_cell.angle_gamma   90.00
#
_symmetry.space_group_name_H-M   'P 1'
#
loop_
_entity.id
_entity.type
_entity.pdbx_description
1 polymer ?
#
loop_
_entity_poly.entity_id
_entity_poly.type
_entity_poly.pdbx_seq_one_letter_code
_entity_poly.pdbx_strand_id
1 'polypeptide(L)'
;MLIRTRPQVKPDEMPNPCSGGTIERPALRYFGGKWRLAPWILQHFPAHRIYCEPYAGAFSVGLRKRPAAVDVLNECNPGVTNFFEVLKDWPRELIAVLNASPKTRDEFKRCVVFEGNAFEQARRFYLYCQMSFSNGGGRWSSGTSEERLRLVQSQDCDYLMTVSQRLANVQIEQDLAECAIAKYDSPETLFYIDPPYVQSTRGSKDTRHINGAPRRQYAYEMEDDGHRQLAEQLHSAQGMVVLSGYESDLYAELYPGWRCVKKQVQTRQGQRTECLWLKPIAGERIYLPLSFGDKCVWAPSLVRADGFIEIHAHTNGEPITAYHLWNAVTSKNCRQQPPTTATSVITDSSKSKHRKHNQKGQASGWLETRTGNRKRKTPSISYYYRWDSPQGRITEYVSTSKLSEVSRMLAENCPALEILRYVVKGKKKLSKSVQSLLGNSRTAGV
;
A
#
# COMPACT_ATOMS: atom_id res chain seq x y z
N MET A 1 36.90 -3.32 19.08
CA MET A 1 35.75 -2.48 19.47
C MET A 1 36.01 -1.09 18.89
N LEU A 2 35.66 -0.87 17.61
CA LEU A 2 35.84 0.45 16.98
C LEU A 2 34.60 1.29 17.29
N ILE A 3 34.79 2.31 18.12
CA ILE A 3 33.77 3.30 18.45
C ILE A 3 33.43 4.04 17.14
N ARG A 4 32.21 3.85 16.64
CA ARG A 4 31.66 4.52 15.45
C ARG A 4 31.47 6.01 15.76
N THR A 5 32.51 6.83 15.64
CA THR A 5 32.34 8.30 15.66
C THR A 5 31.97 8.76 14.25
N ARG A 6 30.70 9.17 14.08
CA ARG A 6 30.23 9.86 12.87
C ARG A 6 31.11 11.09 12.59
N PRO A 7 31.51 11.35 11.34
CA PRO A 7 31.96 12.68 10.98
C PRO A 7 30.80 13.67 11.21
N GLN A 8 31.07 14.71 12.00
CA GLN A 8 30.13 15.81 12.27
C GLN A 8 29.98 16.63 10.98
N VAL A 9 28.97 16.33 10.16
CA VAL A 9 28.55 17.20 9.06
C VAL A 9 27.64 18.28 9.64
N LYS A 10 27.95 19.54 9.35
CA LYS A 10 27.15 20.68 9.84
C LYS A 10 25.72 20.62 9.30
N PRO A 11 24.68 20.93 10.10
CA PRO A 11 23.27 20.85 9.66
C PRO A 11 22.97 21.63 8.37
N ASP A 12 23.73 22.69 8.15
CA ASP A 12 23.67 23.66 7.06
C ASP A 12 24.35 23.16 5.76
N GLU A 13 25.09 22.04 5.81
CA GLU A 13 25.63 21.33 4.65
C GLU A 13 24.78 20.10 4.25
N MET A 14 23.70 19.80 4.98
CA MET A 14 22.80 18.73 4.60
C MET A 14 21.91 19.17 3.43
N PRO A 15 21.98 18.51 2.26
CA PRO A 15 21.08 18.83 1.15
C PRO A 15 19.64 18.62 1.60
N ASN A 16 18.78 19.56 1.21
CA ASN A 16 17.35 19.53 1.47
C ASN A 16 16.77 18.14 1.07
N PRO A 17 16.21 17.34 2.00
CA PRO A 17 15.77 15.97 1.71
C PRO A 17 14.64 15.92 0.66
N CYS A 18 14.03 17.07 0.35
CA CYS A 18 12.96 17.22 -0.63
C CYS A 18 13.47 17.52 -2.06
N SER A 19 14.77 17.70 -2.30
CA SER A 19 15.35 17.95 -3.63
C SER A 19 16.14 16.76 -4.20
N GLY A 20 16.09 15.60 -3.56
CA GLY A 20 16.72 14.38 -4.06
C GLY A 20 16.09 13.97 -5.39
N GLY A 21 16.92 13.71 -6.41
CA GLY A 21 16.46 13.25 -7.72
C GLY A 21 15.59 12.00 -7.63
N THR A 22 14.87 11.69 -8.70
CA THR A 22 14.09 10.43 -8.78
C THR A 22 15.05 9.24 -8.65
N ILE A 23 14.77 8.31 -7.73
CA ILE A 23 15.50 7.04 -7.68
C ILE A 23 14.96 6.13 -8.80
N GLU A 24 15.77 5.90 -9.83
CA GLU A 24 15.34 5.21 -11.05
C GLU A 24 15.57 3.69 -11.03
N ARG A 25 16.50 3.23 -10.19
CA ARG A 25 16.92 1.82 -10.08
C ARG A 25 17.18 1.42 -8.61
N PRO A 26 17.09 0.12 -8.27
CA PRO A 26 17.26 -0.35 -6.90
C PRO A 26 18.69 -0.11 -6.41
N ALA A 27 18.84 0.14 -5.11
CA ALA A 27 20.15 0.31 -4.45
C ALA A 27 21.02 -0.94 -4.52
N LEU A 28 20.39 -2.11 -4.49
CA LEU A 28 21.06 -3.40 -4.51
C LEU A 28 20.31 -4.36 -5.43
N ARG A 29 21.07 -5.13 -6.21
CA ARG A 29 20.54 -6.29 -6.94
C ARG A 29 20.48 -7.47 -5.99
N TYR A 30 19.36 -7.58 -5.30
CA TYR A 30 19.13 -8.64 -4.32
C TYR A 30 17.98 -9.56 -4.74
N PHE A 31 18.00 -10.79 -4.23
CA PHE A 31 16.94 -11.74 -4.49
C PHE A 31 15.60 -11.22 -3.93
N GLY A 32 14.49 -11.54 -4.62
CA GLY A 32 13.15 -11.10 -4.22
C GLY A 32 12.83 -9.63 -4.47
N GLY A 33 13.78 -8.81 -4.95
CA GLY A 33 13.62 -7.36 -5.09
C GLY A 33 12.36 -6.92 -5.84
N LYS A 34 11.45 -6.23 -5.14
CA LYS A 34 10.15 -5.79 -5.65
C LYS A 34 10.19 -4.46 -6.40
N TRP A 35 11.35 -4.03 -6.91
CA TRP A 35 11.52 -2.73 -7.57
C TRP A 35 10.48 -2.46 -8.66
N ARG A 36 10.26 -3.44 -9.56
CA ARG A 36 9.28 -3.32 -10.66
C ARG A 36 7.83 -3.40 -10.18
N LEU A 37 7.59 -4.06 -9.04
CA LEU A 37 6.25 -4.25 -8.47
C LEU A 37 5.84 -3.13 -7.52
N ALA A 38 6.79 -2.37 -6.98
CA ALA A 38 6.53 -1.32 -6.01
C ALA A 38 5.42 -0.34 -6.43
N PRO A 39 5.33 0.16 -7.68
CA PRO A 39 4.22 1.06 -8.07
C PRO A 39 2.83 0.46 -7.91
N TRP A 40 2.70 -0.86 -8.03
CA TRP A 40 1.44 -1.57 -7.78
C TRP A 40 1.24 -1.83 -6.30
N ILE A 41 2.28 -2.30 -5.60
CA ILE A 41 2.24 -2.51 -4.14
C ILE A 41 1.81 -1.24 -3.41
N LEU A 42 2.40 -0.09 -3.76
CA LEU A 42 2.13 1.22 -3.16
C LEU A 42 0.67 1.69 -3.33
N GLN A 43 -0.07 1.18 -4.33
CA GLN A 43 -1.51 1.49 -4.50
C GLN A 43 -2.37 0.88 -3.39
N HIS A 44 -1.82 -0.10 -2.66
CA HIS A 44 -2.51 -0.84 -1.62
C HIS A 44 -2.05 -0.44 -0.21
N PHE A 45 -1.15 0.55 -0.10
CA PHE A 45 -0.68 1.03 1.19
C PHE A 45 -1.71 2.00 1.80
N PRO A 46 -2.22 1.73 3.00
CA PRO A 46 -3.06 2.69 3.73
C PRO A 46 -2.23 3.90 4.16
N ALA A 47 -2.89 4.97 4.61
CA ALA A 47 -2.21 6.10 5.22
C ALA A 47 -1.55 5.67 6.55
N HIS A 48 -0.31 6.08 6.78
CA HIS A 48 0.48 5.66 7.94
C HIS A 48 1.53 6.72 8.29
N ARG A 49 1.96 6.72 9.55
CA ARG A 49 3.03 7.61 10.05
C ARG A 49 4.36 6.88 10.18
N ILE A 50 4.32 5.58 10.51
CA ILE A 50 5.48 4.71 10.63
C ILE A 50 5.41 3.68 9.51
N TYR A 51 6.53 3.44 8.83
CA TYR A 51 6.66 2.41 7.80
C TYR A 51 7.80 1.47 8.20
N CYS A 52 7.54 0.17 8.22
CA CYS A 52 8.54 -0.84 8.55
C CYS A 52 8.55 -1.94 7.48
N GLU A 53 9.75 -2.26 6.97
CA GLU A 53 10.01 -3.48 6.20
C GLU A 53 10.82 -4.46 7.07
N PRO A 54 10.18 -5.43 7.74
CA PRO A 54 10.87 -6.47 8.51
C PRO A 54 11.80 -7.36 7.68
N TYR A 55 11.48 -7.53 6.40
CA TYR A 55 12.23 -8.30 5.40
C TYR A 55 12.67 -7.39 4.25
N ALA A 56 13.46 -6.36 4.55
CA ALA A 56 13.71 -5.29 3.60
C ALA A 56 14.43 -5.74 2.33
N GLY A 57 15.37 -6.69 2.43
CA GLY A 57 16.24 -7.05 1.31
C GLY A 57 16.88 -5.82 0.66
N ALA A 58 16.60 -5.56 -0.63
CA ALA A 58 17.10 -4.36 -1.31
C ALA A 58 16.34 -3.04 -0.99
N PHE A 59 15.43 -3.04 -0.01
CA PHE A 59 14.56 -1.93 0.39
C PHE A 59 13.83 -1.26 -0.79
N SER A 60 13.46 -2.07 -1.78
CA SER A 60 12.99 -1.58 -3.08
C SER A 60 11.66 -0.85 -3.01
N VAL A 61 10.78 -1.24 -2.08
CA VAL A 61 9.47 -0.59 -1.91
C VAL A 61 9.67 0.72 -1.13
N GLY A 62 10.41 0.70 -0.03
CA GLY A 62 10.72 1.87 0.79
C GLY A 62 11.45 2.99 0.04
N LEU A 63 12.35 2.65 -0.88
CA LEU A 63 13.04 3.62 -1.75
C LEU A 63 12.09 4.28 -2.78
N ARG A 64 11.03 3.58 -3.21
CA ARG A 64 10.05 4.11 -4.18
C ARG A 64 8.84 4.77 -3.52
N LYS A 65 8.63 4.50 -2.24
CA LYS A 65 7.60 5.07 -1.41
C LYS A 65 7.95 6.52 -1.05
N ARG A 66 6.93 7.37 -0.89
CA ARG A 66 7.10 8.68 -0.23
C ARG A 66 7.59 8.45 1.22
N PRO A 67 8.57 9.21 1.73
CA PRO A 67 9.02 9.08 3.11
C PRO A 67 7.86 9.16 4.11
N ALA A 68 7.82 8.25 5.08
CA ALA A 68 6.96 8.38 6.26
C ALA A 68 7.64 9.29 7.30
N ALA A 69 6.96 9.57 8.42
CA ALA A 69 7.62 10.29 9.52
C ALA A 69 8.74 9.44 10.13
N VAL A 70 8.57 8.13 10.13
CA VAL A 70 9.59 7.14 10.48
C VAL A 70 9.56 6.04 9.42
N ASP A 71 10.67 5.82 8.72
CA ASP A 71 10.87 4.65 7.87
C ASP A 71 11.91 3.74 8.53
N VAL A 72 11.62 2.44 8.60
CA VAL A 72 12.47 1.41 9.18
C VAL A 72 12.78 0.36 8.11
N LEU A 73 14.06 0.12 7.90
CA LEU A 73 14.63 -0.99 7.13
C LEU A 73 15.17 -2.00 8.14
N ASN A 74 14.51 -3.15 8.27
CA ASN A 74 15.06 -4.27 9.02
C ASN A 74 15.46 -5.39 8.07
N GLU A 75 16.64 -5.97 8.29
CA GLU A 75 17.05 -7.17 7.56
C GLU A 75 17.98 -8.04 8.42
N CYS A 76 17.70 -9.34 8.44
CA CYS A 76 18.48 -10.31 9.20
C CYS A 76 19.88 -10.55 8.60
N ASN A 77 20.05 -10.36 7.29
CA ASN A 77 21.35 -10.51 6.63
C ASN A 77 22.27 -9.32 6.94
N PRO A 78 23.37 -9.52 7.69
CA PRO A 78 24.28 -8.45 8.07
C PRO A 78 24.99 -7.80 6.86
N GLY A 79 25.12 -8.50 5.73
CA GLY A 79 25.68 -7.92 4.51
C GLY A 79 24.79 -6.82 3.93
N VAL A 80 23.47 -6.98 4.02
CA VAL A 80 22.49 -6.00 3.54
C VAL A 80 22.51 -4.77 4.43
N THR A 81 22.37 -4.94 5.74
CA THR A 81 22.33 -3.83 6.69
C THR A 81 23.65 -3.07 6.68
N ASN A 82 24.80 -3.76 6.71
CA ASN A 82 26.11 -3.14 6.60
C ASN A 82 26.28 -2.34 5.30
N PHE A 83 25.80 -2.84 4.16
CA PHE A 83 25.81 -2.08 2.91
C PHE A 83 25.01 -0.77 3.02
N PHE A 84 23.78 -0.84 3.54
CA PHE A 84 22.95 0.35 3.68
C PHE A 84 23.50 1.33 4.72
N GLU A 85 24.07 0.86 5.84
CA GLU A 85 24.74 1.69 6.84
C GLU A 85 25.93 2.42 6.23
N VAL A 86 26.83 1.71 5.54
CA VAL A 86 28.01 2.33 4.90
C VAL A 86 27.59 3.27 3.78
N LEU A 87 26.60 2.92 2.97
CA LEU A 87 26.10 3.82 1.92
C LEU A 87 25.48 5.10 2.50
N LYS A 88 24.81 5.00 3.65
CA LYS A 88 24.23 6.14 4.35
C LYS A 88 25.31 7.06 4.93
N ASP A 89 26.33 6.49 5.56
CA ASP A 89 27.34 7.26 6.30
C ASP A 89 28.52 7.73 5.43
N TRP A 90 28.91 6.96 4.40
CA TRP A 90 30.08 7.19 3.54
C TRP A 90 29.77 7.03 2.04
N PRO A 91 28.74 7.71 1.51
CA PRO A 91 28.29 7.49 0.12
C PRO A 91 29.35 7.82 -0.92
N ARG A 92 30.11 8.92 -0.75
CA ARG A 92 31.07 9.39 -1.76
C ARG A 92 32.22 8.41 -1.91
N GLU A 93 32.78 7.98 -0.79
CA GLU A 93 33.88 7.05 -0.71
C GLU A 93 33.45 5.68 -1.25
N LEU A 94 32.28 5.19 -0.83
CA LEU A 94 31.76 3.89 -1.28
C LEU A 94 31.54 3.90 -2.80
N ILE A 95 30.91 4.94 -3.35
CA ILE A 95 30.68 5.07 -4.80
C ILE A 95 32.00 5.10 -5.57
N ALA A 96 32.97 5.89 -5.10
CA ALA A 96 34.28 5.99 -5.75
C ALA A 96 34.97 4.61 -5.84
N VAL A 97 35.01 3.85 -4.74
CA VAL A 97 35.63 2.52 -4.77
C VAL A 97 34.83 1.50 -5.58
N LEU A 98 33.49 1.61 -5.62
CA LEU A 98 32.63 0.73 -6.41
C LEU A 98 32.83 0.94 -7.92
N ASN A 99 32.94 2.19 -8.34
CA ASN A 99 33.22 2.57 -9.73
C ASN A 99 34.62 2.10 -10.14
N ALA A 100 35.62 2.22 -9.27
CA ALA A 100 36.99 1.75 -9.52
C ALA A 100 37.19 0.23 -9.42
N SER A 101 36.23 -0.50 -8.84
CA SER A 101 36.40 -1.93 -8.56
C SER A 101 36.34 -2.80 -9.81
N PRO A 102 37.32 -3.71 -10.04
CA PRO A 102 37.35 -4.57 -11.20
C PRO A 102 36.18 -5.57 -11.20
N LYS A 103 35.54 -5.79 -12.35
CA LYS A 103 34.44 -6.77 -12.49
C LYS A 103 34.95 -8.09 -13.06
N THR A 104 35.89 -8.71 -12.35
CA THR A 104 36.56 -9.96 -12.77
C THR A 104 36.10 -11.15 -11.93
N ARG A 105 36.34 -12.36 -12.46
CA ARG A 105 36.02 -13.59 -11.73
C ARG A 105 36.83 -13.74 -10.45
N ASP A 106 38.07 -13.27 -10.41
CA ASP A 106 38.89 -13.33 -9.20
C ASP A 106 38.45 -12.29 -8.16
N GLU A 107 38.00 -11.10 -8.59
CA GLU A 107 37.35 -10.16 -7.66
C GLU A 107 36.08 -10.75 -7.07
N PHE A 108 35.28 -11.44 -7.88
CA PHE A 108 34.10 -12.14 -7.38
C PHE A 108 34.44 -13.17 -6.31
N LYS A 109 35.48 -13.98 -6.50
CA LYS A 109 35.93 -14.93 -5.47
C LYS A 109 36.28 -14.22 -4.16
N ARG A 110 36.96 -13.06 -4.23
CA ARG A 110 37.27 -12.23 -3.05
C ARG A 110 36.02 -11.67 -2.38
N CYS A 111 34.98 -11.34 -3.14
CA CYS A 111 33.72 -10.83 -2.60
C CYS A 111 32.94 -11.86 -1.78
N VAL A 112 33.18 -13.16 -1.96
CA VAL A 112 32.53 -14.25 -1.20
C VAL A 112 33.18 -14.42 0.18
N VAL A 113 34.41 -13.92 0.37
CA VAL A 113 35.17 -14.07 1.60
C VAL A 113 34.83 -12.93 2.57
N PHE A 114 34.43 -13.31 3.79
CA PHE A 114 34.14 -12.38 4.88
C PHE A 114 35.43 -11.93 5.56
N GLU A 115 36.07 -10.92 4.99
CA GLU A 115 37.31 -10.31 5.46
C GLU A 115 37.28 -8.80 5.27
N GLY A 116 38.12 -8.09 6.05
CA GLY A 116 38.22 -6.63 6.01
C GLY A 116 37.27 -5.93 6.98
N ASN A 117 37.30 -4.60 6.95
CA ASN A 117 36.43 -3.76 7.79
C ASN A 117 35.01 -3.65 7.20
N ALA A 118 34.09 -3.03 7.96
CA ALA A 118 32.70 -2.82 7.54
C ALA A 118 32.57 -2.19 6.14
N PHE A 119 33.42 -1.21 5.83
CA PHE A 119 33.42 -0.53 4.53
C PHE A 119 33.79 -1.46 3.38
N GLU A 120 34.87 -2.24 3.53
CA GLU A 120 35.29 -3.23 2.53
C GLU A 120 34.24 -4.34 2.37
N GLN A 121 33.61 -4.77 3.47
CA GLN A 121 32.52 -5.74 3.43
C GLN A 121 31.31 -5.20 2.67
N ALA A 122 30.95 -3.93 2.83
CA ALA A 122 29.87 -3.29 2.07
C ALA A 122 30.19 -3.24 0.55
N ARG A 123 31.42 -2.86 0.19
CA ARG A 123 31.91 -2.88 -1.20
C ARG A 123 31.82 -4.29 -1.79
N ARG A 124 32.39 -5.28 -1.10
CA ARG A 124 32.36 -6.69 -1.51
C ARG A 124 30.95 -7.22 -1.66
N PHE A 125 30.06 -6.93 -0.71
CA PHE A 125 28.67 -7.38 -0.75
C PHE A 125 27.92 -6.82 -1.97
N TYR A 126 28.06 -5.52 -2.25
CA TYR A 126 27.47 -4.91 -3.45
C TYR A 126 27.97 -5.58 -4.73
N LEU A 127 29.30 -5.76 -4.85
CA LEU A 127 29.91 -6.38 -6.02
C LEU A 127 29.49 -7.85 -6.17
N TYR A 128 29.42 -8.59 -5.07
CA TYR A 128 28.91 -9.95 -5.05
C TYR A 128 27.48 -10.00 -5.60
N CYS A 129 26.59 -9.13 -5.14
CA CYS A 129 25.22 -9.02 -5.64
C CYS A 129 25.16 -8.68 -7.13
N GLN A 130 25.98 -7.72 -7.58
CA GLN A 130 26.05 -7.27 -8.96
C GLN A 130 26.55 -8.36 -9.92
N MET A 131 27.60 -9.08 -9.52
CA MET A 131 28.33 -10.05 -10.34
C MET A 131 27.80 -11.49 -10.20
N SER A 132 26.93 -11.75 -9.23
CA SER A 132 26.32 -13.07 -9.03
C SER A 132 25.27 -13.39 -10.07
N PHE A 133 25.23 -14.67 -10.48
CA PHE A 133 24.12 -15.25 -11.20
C PHE A 133 22.88 -15.20 -10.32
N SER A 134 21.82 -14.56 -10.82
CA SER A 134 20.56 -14.32 -10.09
C SER A 134 20.66 -13.32 -8.93
N ASN A 135 21.54 -12.32 -9.00
CA ASN A 135 21.53 -11.15 -8.09
C ASN A 135 21.72 -11.53 -6.61
N GLY A 136 22.79 -12.28 -6.31
CA GLY A 136 23.09 -12.82 -4.98
C GLY A 136 23.02 -14.35 -4.86
N GLY A 137 22.79 -15.08 -5.96
CA GLY A 137 22.61 -16.54 -5.99
C GLY A 137 23.90 -17.38 -5.92
N GLY A 138 25.01 -16.83 -5.45
CA GLY A 138 26.24 -17.59 -5.10
C GLY A 138 27.12 -18.09 -6.24
N ARG A 139 26.75 -17.91 -7.51
CA ARG A 139 27.57 -18.33 -8.65
C ARG A 139 28.03 -17.14 -9.46
N TRP A 140 29.24 -17.19 -10.02
CA TRP A 140 29.72 -16.17 -10.95
C TRP A 140 28.78 -16.08 -12.16
N SER A 141 28.44 -14.85 -12.56
CA SER A 141 27.61 -14.60 -13.73
C SER A 141 28.44 -14.61 -15.02
N SER A 142 28.54 -15.77 -15.68
CA SER A 142 29.09 -15.92 -17.04
C SER A 142 27.98 -16.13 -18.09
N GLY A 143 28.20 -15.68 -19.34
CA GLY A 143 27.30 -15.95 -20.48
C GLY A 143 27.55 -15.04 -21.68
N THR A 144 26.88 -15.33 -22.80
CA THR A 144 26.98 -14.59 -24.09
C THR A 144 25.92 -13.49 -24.26
N SER A 145 25.06 -13.27 -23.26
CA SER A 145 24.02 -12.23 -23.32
C SER A 145 24.64 -10.84 -23.13
N GLU A 146 24.53 -9.99 -24.15
CA GLU A 146 25.02 -8.61 -24.10
C GLU A 146 24.36 -7.79 -22.99
N GLU A 147 23.03 -7.90 -22.82
CA GLU A 147 22.31 -7.20 -21.75
C GLU A 147 22.89 -7.56 -20.38
N ARG A 148 23.16 -8.85 -20.18
CA ARG A 148 23.74 -9.35 -18.93
C ARG A 148 25.18 -8.88 -18.72
N LEU A 149 25.98 -8.86 -19.79
CA LEU A 149 27.34 -8.32 -19.73
C LEU A 149 27.32 -6.83 -19.38
N ARG A 150 26.48 -6.03 -20.05
CA ARG A 150 26.29 -4.59 -19.72
C ARG A 150 25.90 -4.38 -18.25
N LEU A 151 25.01 -5.22 -17.72
CA LEU A 151 24.59 -5.14 -16.33
C LEU A 151 25.71 -5.51 -15.34
N VAL A 152 26.47 -6.57 -15.59
CA VAL A 152 27.58 -7.01 -14.70
C VAL A 152 28.77 -6.06 -14.78
N GLN A 153 29.05 -5.51 -15.96
CA GLN A 153 30.19 -4.63 -16.23
C GLN A 153 29.87 -3.15 -16.01
N SER A 154 28.62 -2.79 -15.70
CA SER A 154 28.26 -1.41 -15.39
C SER A 154 29.10 -0.89 -14.22
N GLN A 155 29.76 0.24 -14.44
CA GLN A 155 30.55 0.96 -13.44
C GLN A 155 29.83 2.21 -12.92
N ASP A 156 28.61 2.47 -13.34
CA ASP A 156 27.87 3.66 -12.91
C ASP A 156 27.12 3.37 -11.61
N CYS A 157 27.78 3.67 -10.49
CA CYS A 157 27.20 3.62 -9.15
C CYS A 157 26.78 5.00 -8.62
N ASP A 158 26.87 6.07 -9.42
CA ASP A 158 26.65 7.45 -8.96
C ASP A 158 25.20 7.68 -8.50
N TYR A 159 24.26 6.90 -9.05
CA TYR A 159 22.86 6.90 -8.61
C TYR A 159 22.67 6.57 -7.12
N LEU A 160 23.63 5.88 -6.50
CA LEU A 160 23.59 5.55 -5.08
C LEU A 160 23.68 6.81 -4.20
N MET A 161 24.15 7.94 -4.73
CA MET A 161 24.13 9.21 -4.01
C MET A 161 22.69 9.63 -3.66
N THR A 162 21.78 9.54 -4.63
CA THR A 162 20.35 9.82 -4.44
C THR A 162 19.70 8.83 -3.48
N VAL A 163 20.13 7.56 -3.53
CA VAL A 163 19.69 6.55 -2.56
C VAL A 163 20.13 6.92 -1.14
N SER A 164 21.40 7.31 -0.95
CA SER A 164 21.94 7.72 0.35
C SER A 164 21.16 8.91 0.93
N GLN A 165 20.83 9.92 0.11
CA GLN A 165 19.98 11.05 0.52
C GLN A 165 18.60 10.59 1.02
N ARG A 166 17.96 9.62 0.34
CA ARG A 166 16.69 9.03 0.79
C ARG A 166 16.83 8.25 2.10
N LEU A 167 17.97 7.63 2.34
CA LEU A 167 18.28 6.84 3.54
C LEU A 167 18.60 7.70 4.77
N ALA A 168 18.88 9.00 4.61
CA ALA A 168 19.25 9.90 5.71
C ALA A 168 18.28 9.80 6.91
N ASN A 169 16.98 9.67 6.63
CA ASN A 169 15.92 9.56 7.65
C ASN A 169 15.38 8.13 7.87
N VAL A 170 16.04 7.11 7.32
CA VAL A 170 15.67 5.71 7.50
C VAL A 170 16.44 5.11 8.68
N GLN A 171 15.72 4.46 9.60
CA GLN A 171 16.33 3.62 10.64
C GLN A 171 16.73 2.28 10.02
N ILE A 172 17.98 1.86 10.22
CA ILE A 172 18.50 0.60 9.71
C ILE A 172 18.69 -0.30 10.93
N GLU A 173 18.02 -1.44 10.94
CA GLU A 173 18.02 -2.43 12.01
C GLU A 173 18.49 -3.78 11.46
N GLN A 174 19.23 -4.54 12.27
CA GLN A 174 19.69 -5.88 11.94
C GLN A 174 19.15 -6.88 12.97
N ASP A 175 17.85 -7.12 12.91
CA ASP A 175 17.15 -8.00 13.84
C ASP A 175 16.33 -9.06 13.11
N LEU A 176 15.84 -10.04 13.84
CA LEU A 176 14.82 -10.96 13.37
C LEU A 176 13.53 -10.19 13.06
N ALA A 177 12.79 -10.63 12.05
CA ALA A 177 11.61 -9.92 11.58
C ALA A 177 10.53 -9.83 12.67
N GLU A 178 10.37 -10.88 13.46
CA GLU A 178 9.46 -10.94 14.59
C GLU A 178 9.81 -9.91 15.68
N CYS A 179 11.09 -9.66 15.91
CA CYS A 179 11.56 -8.64 16.86
C CYS A 179 11.26 -7.24 16.32
N ALA A 180 11.52 -7.00 15.04
CA ALA A 180 11.18 -5.73 14.39
C ALA A 180 9.67 -5.46 14.40
N ILE A 181 8.84 -6.47 14.09
CA ILE A 181 7.38 -6.34 14.13
C ILE A 181 6.93 -5.97 15.55
N ALA A 182 7.39 -6.71 16.58
CA ALA A 182 7.02 -6.43 17.96
C ALA A 182 7.46 -5.04 18.45
N LYS A 183 8.67 -4.59 18.06
CA LYS A 183 9.25 -3.30 18.47
C LYS A 183 8.49 -2.11 17.90
N TYR A 184 8.04 -2.20 16.65
CA TYR A 184 7.42 -1.08 15.93
C TYR A 184 5.89 -1.19 15.84
N ASP A 185 5.27 -2.18 16.49
CA ASP A 185 3.82 -2.39 16.39
C ASP A 185 3.04 -1.24 17.04
N SER A 186 2.21 -0.59 16.23
CA SER A 186 1.30 0.47 16.67
C SER A 186 0.18 0.63 15.65
N PRO A 187 -0.97 1.21 16.01
CA PRO A 187 -2.03 1.52 15.06
C PRO A 187 -1.61 2.46 13.92
N GLU A 188 -0.49 3.20 14.07
CA GLU A 188 0.03 4.12 13.06
C GLU A 188 1.11 3.50 12.15
N THR A 189 1.48 2.24 12.42
CA THR A 189 2.53 1.51 11.69
C THR A 189 1.94 0.75 10.51
N LEU A 190 2.53 0.95 9.34
CA LEU A 190 2.37 0.05 8.21
C LEU A 190 3.57 -0.88 8.12
N PHE A 191 3.31 -2.17 8.24
CA PHE A 191 4.26 -3.23 7.93
C PHE A 191 4.10 -3.70 6.48
N TYR A 192 5.18 -3.62 5.71
CA TYR A 192 5.28 -4.33 4.44
C TYR A 192 6.11 -5.61 4.63
N ILE A 193 5.45 -6.75 4.52
CA ILE A 193 6.02 -8.07 4.80
C ILE A 193 6.30 -8.77 3.47
N ASP A 194 7.56 -9.11 3.21
CA ASP A 194 8.00 -9.82 2.00
C ASP A 194 8.95 -10.97 2.38
N PRO A 195 8.43 -12.00 3.08
CA PRO A 195 9.26 -13.04 3.65
C PRO A 195 9.81 -13.95 2.53
N PRO A 196 10.80 -14.80 2.81
CA PRO A 196 11.10 -15.94 1.94
C PRO A 196 9.80 -16.72 1.63
N TYR A 197 9.37 -16.79 0.37
CA TYR A 197 8.06 -17.37 0.03
C TYR A 197 7.95 -18.87 0.36
N VAL A 198 6.74 -19.40 0.53
CA VAL A 198 6.49 -20.83 0.80
C VAL A 198 7.23 -21.72 -0.21
N GLN A 199 7.97 -22.71 0.26
CA GLN A 199 8.86 -23.52 -0.58
C GLN A 199 8.14 -24.19 -1.76
N SER A 200 6.93 -24.70 -1.53
CA SER A 200 6.09 -25.37 -2.54
C SER A 200 5.74 -24.49 -3.75
N THR A 201 5.79 -23.16 -3.57
CA THR A 201 5.48 -22.19 -4.62
C THR A 201 6.70 -21.77 -5.46
N ARG A 202 7.90 -22.15 -5.03
CA ARG A 202 9.15 -21.76 -5.70
C ARG A 202 9.48 -22.72 -6.84
N GLY A 203 9.72 -22.19 -8.03
CA GLY A 203 10.00 -22.98 -9.24
C GLY A 203 11.37 -23.69 -9.28
N SER A 204 12.07 -23.81 -8.16
CA SER A 204 13.43 -24.36 -8.14
C SER A 204 13.42 -25.89 -7.96
N LYS A 205 13.12 -26.61 -9.04
CA LYS A 205 13.41 -28.06 -9.18
C LYS A 205 14.90 -28.36 -9.44
N ASP A 206 15.79 -27.40 -9.17
CA ASP A 206 17.23 -27.56 -9.41
C ASP A 206 17.86 -28.30 -8.21
N THR A 207 17.83 -29.63 -8.26
CA THR A 207 18.47 -30.57 -7.32
C THR A 207 19.99 -30.67 -7.49
N ARG A 208 20.58 -29.87 -8.39
CA ARG A 208 22.02 -29.90 -8.69
C ARG A 208 22.82 -29.03 -7.72
N HIS A 209 22.97 -29.52 -6.49
CA HIS A 209 24.08 -29.17 -5.62
C HIS A 209 24.68 -30.43 -4.99
N ILE A 210 25.99 -30.34 -4.71
CA ILE A 210 26.81 -31.33 -4.01
C ILE A 210 26.08 -31.72 -2.72
N ASN A 211 25.84 -33.02 -2.53
CA ASN A 211 25.25 -33.66 -1.34
C ASN A 211 23.72 -33.60 -1.18
N GLY A 212 22.93 -33.43 -2.26
CA GLY A 212 21.51 -33.81 -2.24
C GLY A 212 20.56 -32.96 -1.38
N ALA A 213 21.02 -31.85 -0.80
CA ALA A 213 20.18 -30.90 -0.08
C ALA A 213 19.48 -29.92 -1.05
N PRO A 214 18.20 -29.55 -0.81
CA PRO A 214 17.52 -28.55 -1.62
C PRO A 214 18.25 -27.20 -1.57
N ARG A 215 18.29 -26.52 -2.73
CA ARG A 215 19.03 -25.26 -2.90
C ARG A 215 18.35 -24.12 -2.11
N ARG A 216 18.94 -23.69 -1.00
CA ARG A 216 18.55 -22.47 -0.28
C ARG A 216 18.78 -21.25 -1.19
N GLN A 217 17.73 -20.48 -1.44
CA GLN A 217 17.77 -19.25 -2.26
C GLN A 217 18.02 -18.01 -1.41
N TYR A 218 17.65 -18.07 -0.14
CA TYR A 218 17.96 -17.07 0.89
C TYR A 218 19.01 -17.62 1.86
N ALA A 219 19.80 -16.72 2.47
CA ALA A 219 20.73 -17.10 3.54
C ALA A 219 19.98 -17.63 4.78
N TYR A 220 18.79 -17.07 5.03
CA TYR A 220 17.85 -17.47 6.07
C TYR A 220 16.55 -17.90 5.36
N GLU A 221 16.25 -19.20 5.42
CA GLU A 221 15.03 -19.76 4.82
C GLU A 221 13.91 -19.85 5.85
N MET A 222 12.66 -19.88 5.37
CA MET A 222 11.46 -20.02 6.19
C MET A 222 10.74 -21.31 5.78
N GLU A 223 10.52 -22.18 6.76
CA GLU A 223 9.69 -23.39 6.63
C GLU A 223 8.22 -23.05 6.94
N ASP A 224 7.31 -23.98 6.68
CA ASP A 224 5.86 -23.78 6.87
C ASP A 224 5.50 -23.39 8.32
N ASP A 225 6.20 -23.93 9.33
CA ASP A 225 6.02 -23.54 10.73
C ASP A 225 6.44 -22.09 11.00
N GLY A 226 7.49 -21.61 10.32
CA GLY A 226 7.89 -20.21 10.39
C GLY A 226 6.83 -19.28 9.76
N HIS A 227 6.19 -19.72 8.67
CA HIS A 227 5.06 -19.00 8.10
C HIS A 227 3.85 -18.98 9.03
N ARG A 228 3.58 -20.06 9.78
CA ARG A 228 2.52 -20.14 10.80
C ARG A 228 2.77 -19.16 11.95
N GLN A 229 3.98 -19.15 12.50
CA GLN A 229 4.38 -18.21 13.56
C GLN A 229 4.28 -16.75 13.11
N LEU A 230 4.75 -16.46 11.89
CA LEU A 230 4.60 -15.13 11.30
C LEU A 230 3.11 -14.76 11.17
N ALA A 231 2.25 -15.66 10.68
CA ALA A 231 0.83 -15.39 10.54
C ALA A 231 0.17 -15.06 11.89
N GLU A 232 0.46 -15.82 12.95
CA GLU A 232 -0.03 -15.55 14.30
C GLU A 232 0.35 -14.13 14.78
N GLN A 233 1.60 -13.74 14.56
CA GLN A 233 2.07 -12.40 14.89
C GLN A 233 1.38 -11.31 14.05
N LEU A 234 1.23 -11.52 12.75
CA LEU A 234 0.61 -10.54 11.85
C LEU A 234 -0.89 -10.38 12.13
N HIS A 235 -1.60 -11.44 12.52
CA HIS A 235 -3.00 -11.35 12.97
C HIS A 235 -3.12 -10.57 14.29
N SER A 236 -2.20 -10.76 15.22
CA SER A 236 -2.21 -10.06 16.52
C SER A 236 -1.68 -8.62 16.47
N ALA A 237 -0.94 -8.22 15.43
CA ALA A 237 -0.40 -6.87 15.29
C ALA A 237 -1.48 -5.78 15.34
N GLN A 238 -1.23 -4.66 16.01
CA GLN A 238 -2.12 -3.49 15.97
C GLN A 238 -2.00 -2.73 14.65
N GLY A 239 -0.81 -2.77 14.05
CA GLY A 239 -0.49 -2.09 12.81
C GLY A 239 -1.18 -2.66 11.58
N MET A 240 -1.16 -1.86 10.53
CA MET A 240 -1.59 -2.24 9.20
C MET A 240 -0.56 -3.18 8.59
N VAL A 241 -1.00 -4.21 7.86
CA VAL A 241 -0.10 -5.19 7.26
C VAL A 241 -0.43 -5.38 5.78
N VAL A 242 0.60 -5.33 4.95
CA VAL A 242 0.58 -5.73 3.54
C VAL A 242 1.62 -6.82 3.34
N LEU A 243 1.18 -8.05 3.15
CA LEU A 243 2.03 -9.22 2.96
C LEU A 243 2.12 -9.59 1.48
N SER A 244 3.34 -9.81 0.98
CA SER A 244 3.60 -10.33 -0.37
C SER A 244 3.85 -11.84 -0.36
N GLY A 245 3.45 -12.51 -1.43
CA GLY A 245 3.62 -13.95 -1.59
C GLY A 245 3.05 -14.50 -2.88
N TYR A 246 3.18 -15.80 -3.06
CA TYR A 246 2.46 -16.57 -4.08
C TYR A 246 1.24 -17.26 -3.47
N GLU A 247 0.21 -17.41 -4.30
CA GLU A 247 -0.96 -18.19 -3.93
C GLU A 247 -0.53 -19.63 -3.59
N SER A 248 -0.96 -20.10 -2.41
CA SER A 248 -0.69 -21.43 -1.89
C SER A 248 -1.81 -21.84 -0.96
N ASP A 249 -2.00 -23.15 -0.80
CA ASP A 249 -2.97 -23.70 0.16
C ASP A 249 -2.65 -23.24 1.59
N LEU A 250 -1.36 -23.18 1.93
CA LEU A 250 -0.90 -22.65 3.22
C LEU A 250 -1.34 -21.19 3.41
N TYR A 251 -1.11 -20.29 2.47
CA TYR A 251 -1.51 -18.89 2.67
C TYR A 251 -3.03 -18.69 2.61
N ALA A 252 -3.76 -19.57 1.90
CA ALA A 252 -5.22 -19.59 1.96
C ALA A 252 -5.73 -20.00 3.35
N GLU A 253 -5.05 -20.96 4.00
CA GLU A 253 -5.30 -21.39 5.37
C GLU A 253 -4.92 -20.32 6.41
N LEU A 254 -3.75 -19.69 6.25
CA LEU A 254 -3.17 -18.77 7.24
C LEU A 254 -3.80 -17.39 7.26
N TYR A 255 -4.29 -16.89 6.12
CA TYR A 255 -4.84 -15.53 6.02
C TYR A 255 -6.31 -15.53 5.62
N PRO A 256 -7.19 -16.26 6.35
CA PRO A 256 -8.61 -16.25 6.07
C PRO A 256 -9.15 -14.84 6.35
N GLY A 257 -10.06 -14.37 5.50
CA GLY A 257 -10.66 -13.04 5.62
C GLY A 257 -9.76 -11.87 5.19
N TRP A 258 -8.44 -12.07 5.02
CA TRP A 258 -7.58 -11.02 4.46
C TRP A 258 -7.88 -10.78 2.99
N ARG A 259 -7.85 -9.51 2.58
CA ARG A 259 -8.03 -9.13 1.18
C ARG A 259 -6.85 -9.62 0.36
N CYS A 260 -7.09 -10.47 -0.64
CA CYS A 260 -6.05 -10.90 -1.57
C CYS A 260 -6.19 -10.18 -2.92
N VAL A 261 -5.20 -9.34 -3.28
CA VAL A 261 -5.12 -8.71 -4.60
C VAL A 261 -4.02 -9.37 -5.42
N LYS A 262 -4.29 -9.62 -6.71
CA LYS A 262 -3.41 -10.42 -7.57
C LYS A 262 -2.90 -9.60 -8.75
N LYS A 263 -1.65 -9.85 -9.15
CA LYS A 263 -1.04 -9.27 -10.36
C LYS A 263 -0.27 -10.32 -11.13
N GLN A 264 -0.56 -10.42 -12.43
CA GLN A 264 0.22 -11.22 -13.34
C GLN A 264 1.57 -10.56 -13.60
N VAL A 265 2.64 -11.32 -13.42
CA VAL A 265 4.01 -10.88 -13.64
C VAL A 265 4.78 -11.86 -14.50
N GLN A 266 5.61 -11.34 -15.39
CA GLN A 266 6.56 -12.15 -16.13
C GLN A 266 7.84 -12.30 -15.31
N THR A 267 8.18 -13.53 -14.94
CA THR A 267 9.47 -13.86 -14.30
C THR A 267 10.40 -14.54 -15.31
N ARG A 268 11.66 -14.73 -14.94
CA ARG A 268 12.60 -15.53 -15.73
C ARG A 268 12.17 -16.99 -15.89
N GLN A 269 11.35 -17.50 -14.97
CA GLN A 269 10.84 -18.88 -14.97
C GLN A 269 9.42 -18.96 -15.57
N GLY A 270 8.95 -17.90 -16.23
CA GLY A 270 7.63 -17.81 -16.83
C GLY A 270 6.68 -16.92 -16.06
N GLN A 271 5.40 -16.96 -16.45
CA GLN A 271 4.35 -16.16 -15.84
C GLN A 271 4.06 -16.66 -14.41
N ARG A 272 3.92 -15.72 -13.48
CA ARG A 272 3.55 -15.96 -12.08
C ARG A 272 2.46 -14.98 -11.67
N THR A 273 1.67 -15.39 -10.68
CA THR A 273 0.66 -14.55 -10.04
C THR A 273 1.21 -14.09 -8.70
N GLU A 274 1.68 -12.84 -8.62
CA GLU A 274 2.03 -12.23 -7.33
C GLU A 274 0.75 -11.83 -6.62
N CYS A 275 0.71 -12.08 -5.31
CA CYS A 275 -0.43 -11.80 -4.46
C CYS A 275 -0.01 -10.88 -3.31
N LEU A 276 -0.88 -9.94 -2.96
CA LEU A 276 -0.79 -9.19 -1.70
C LEU A 276 -1.97 -9.55 -0.82
N TRP A 277 -1.70 -9.97 0.40
CA TRP A 277 -2.68 -10.14 1.46
C TRP A 277 -2.67 -8.89 2.33
N LEU A 278 -3.80 -8.20 2.40
CA LEU A 278 -3.94 -6.99 3.19
C LEU A 278 -4.76 -7.32 4.43
N LYS A 279 -4.21 -6.97 5.59
CA LYS A 279 -4.90 -7.13 6.86
C LYS A 279 -6.16 -6.26 6.89
N PRO A 280 -7.32 -6.82 7.26
CA PRO A 280 -8.52 -6.02 7.47
C PRO A 280 -8.28 -5.00 8.60
N ILE A 281 -8.57 -3.73 8.35
CA ILE A 281 -8.49 -2.70 9.39
C ILE A 281 -9.87 -2.59 10.03
N ALA A 282 -10.00 -2.99 11.29
CA ALA A 282 -11.27 -2.95 12.00
C ALA A 282 -11.88 -1.54 11.98
N GLY A 283 -13.16 -1.43 11.62
CA GLY A 283 -13.84 -0.15 11.46
C GLY A 283 -13.62 0.54 10.12
N GLU A 284 -12.80 -0.03 9.22
CA GLU A 284 -12.62 0.49 7.87
C GLU A 284 -13.95 0.39 7.10
N ARG A 285 -14.38 1.53 6.58
CA ARG A 285 -15.54 1.61 5.67
C ARG A 285 -15.07 1.40 4.25
N ILE A 286 -15.64 0.38 3.61
CA ILE A 286 -15.32 0.00 2.25
C ILE A 286 -16.60 -0.03 1.41
N TYR A 287 -16.43 -0.09 0.10
CA TYR A 287 -17.52 -0.39 -0.82
C TYR A 287 -17.22 -1.72 -1.52
N LEU A 288 -18.15 -2.66 -1.40
CA LEU A 288 -18.05 -3.98 -2.03
C LEU A 288 -18.96 -4.09 -3.26
N PRO A 289 -18.49 -4.70 -4.36
CA PRO A 289 -19.31 -4.94 -5.54
C PRO A 289 -20.18 -6.19 -5.34
N LEU A 290 -21.45 -6.02 -5.00
CA LEU A 290 -22.42 -7.11 -4.95
C LEU A 290 -23.00 -7.37 -6.34
N SER A 291 -23.06 -8.64 -6.74
CA SER A 291 -23.68 -9.02 -8.01
C SER A 291 -25.05 -9.65 -7.79
N PHE A 292 -26.04 -9.12 -8.50
CA PHE A 292 -27.42 -9.59 -8.52
C PHE A 292 -27.80 -9.89 -9.98
N GLY A 293 -27.59 -11.14 -10.41
CA GLY A 293 -27.67 -11.51 -11.83
C GLY A 293 -26.66 -10.70 -12.66
N ASP A 294 -27.15 -10.00 -13.69
CA ASP A 294 -26.32 -9.18 -14.58
C ASP A 294 -25.97 -7.78 -14.04
N LYS A 295 -26.40 -7.44 -12.81
CA LYS A 295 -26.21 -6.11 -12.21
C LYS A 295 -25.16 -6.15 -11.10
N CYS A 296 -24.21 -5.20 -11.12
CA CYS A 296 -23.26 -4.95 -10.02
C CYS A 296 -23.72 -3.71 -9.22
N VAL A 297 -23.85 -3.83 -7.90
CA VAL A 297 -24.21 -2.75 -6.97
C VAL A 297 -23.11 -2.63 -5.91
N TRP A 298 -22.60 -1.41 -5.70
CA TRP A 298 -21.62 -1.15 -4.65
C TRP A 298 -22.32 -0.89 -3.32
N ALA A 299 -22.17 -1.78 -2.35
CA ALA A 299 -22.75 -1.63 -1.03
C ALA A 299 -21.72 -1.04 -0.04
N PRO A 300 -22.11 -0.05 0.78
CA PRO A 300 -21.29 0.35 1.91
C PRO A 300 -21.14 -0.85 2.84
N SER A 301 -19.93 -1.06 3.32
CA SER A 301 -19.62 -2.18 4.19
C SER A 301 -18.62 -1.78 5.26
N LEU A 302 -18.71 -2.44 6.40
CA LEU A 302 -17.82 -2.24 7.54
C LEU A 302 -16.94 -3.47 7.68
N VAL A 303 -15.64 -3.26 7.75
CA VAL A 303 -14.69 -4.31 8.12
C VAL A 303 -14.77 -4.52 9.63
N ARG A 304 -15.18 -5.72 10.04
CA ARG A 304 -15.27 -6.08 11.46
C ARG A 304 -13.89 -6.48 12.01
N ALA A 305 -13.77 -6.48 13.32
CA ALA A 305 -12.56 -6.89 14.02
C ALA A 305 -12.20 -8.38 13.80
N ASP A 306 -13.19 -9.22 13.48
CA ASP A 306 -13.02 -10.64 13.14
C ASP A 306 -12.69 -10.88 11.66
N GLY A 307 -12.45 -9.81 10.88
CA GLY A 307 -12.11 -9.89 9.46
C GLY A 307 -13.30 -10.14 8.52
N PHE A 308 -14.51 -10.33 9.04
CA PHE A 308 -15.71 -10.37 8.22
C PHE A 308 -16.10 -8.97 7.74
N ILE A 309 -16.71 -8.94 6.57
CA ILE A 309 -17.28 -7.71 6.05
C ILE A 309 -18.77 -7.72 6.33
N GLU A 310 -19.19 -6.76 7.14
CA GLU A 310 -20.60 -6.46 7.38
C GLU A 310 -21.11 -5.57 6.25
N ILE A 311 -22.04 -6.10 5.47
CA ILE A 311 -22.61 -5.43 4.32
C ILE A 311 -23.94 -4.82 4.76
N HIS A 312 -24.05 -3.50 4.69
CA HIS A 312 -25.30 -2.80 4.92
C HIS A 312 -25.96 -2.53 3.57
N ALA A 313 -26.92 -3.37 3.20
CA ALA A 313 -27.71 -3.22 1.98
C ALA A 313 -29.18 -2.96 2.32
N HIS A 314 -29.94 -2.45 1.36
CA HIS A 314 -31.40 -2.33 1.49
C HIS A 314 -32.07 -3.01 0.30
N THR A 315 -33.00 -3.93 0.57
CA THR A 315 -33.88 -4.50 -0.45
C THR A 315 -35.32 -4.13 -0.10
N ASN A 316 -36.02 -3.48 -1.03
CA ASN A 316 -37.43 -3.09 -0.86
C ASN A 316 -37.75 -2.25 0.39
N GLY A 317 -36.77 -1.52 0.92
CA GLY A 317 -36.94 -0.69 2.13
C GLY A 317 -36.51 -1.36 3.42
N GLU A 318 -36.30 -2.69 3.42
CA GLU A 318 -35.80 -3.43 4.57
C GLU A 318 -34.26 -3.43 4.58
N PRO A 319 -33.61 -3.09 5.71
CA PRO A 319 -32.18 -3.23 5.87
C PRO A 319 -31.80 -4.72 5.93
N ILE A 320 -30.86 -5.12 5.09
CA ILE A 320 -30.21 -6.44 5.15
C ILE A 320 -28.80 -6.21 5.68
N THR A 321 -28.46 -6.96 6.73
CA THR A 321 -27.09 -7.13 7.20
C THR A 321 -26.63 -8.52 6.78
N ALA A 322 -25.60 -8.59 5.92
CA ALA A 322 -25.00 -9.84 5.49
C ALA A 322 -23.51 -9.85 5.84
N TYR A 323 -22.99 -11.02 6.21
CA TYR A 323 -21.58 -11.20 6.57
C TYR A 323 -20.89 -12.00 5.48
N HIS A 324 -19.79 -11.45 4.95
CA HIS A 324 -19.04 -12.10 3.88
C HIS A 324 -17.54 -12.07 4.14
N LEU A 325 -16.85 -13.11 3.66
CA LEU A 325 -15.40 -13.12 3.53
C LEU A 325 -14.99 -12.24 2.35
N TRP A 326 -13.85 -11.54 2.46
CA TRP A 326 -13.39 -10.59 1.45
C TRP A 326 -13.37 -11.16 0.02
N ASN A 327 -12.81 -12.37 -0.13
CA ASN A 327 -12.61 -12.99 -1.44
C ASN A 327 -13.86 -13.73 -1.96
N ALA A 328 -14.93 -13.84 -1.17
CA ALA A 328 -16.20 -14.42 -1.60
C ALA A 328 -17.08 -13.41 -2.38
N VAL A 329 -16.74 -12.11 -2.35
CA VAL A 329 -17.59 -11.02 -2.88
C VAL A 329 -17.13 -10.52 -4.27
N THR A 330 -16.08 -11.07 -4.86
CA THR A 330 -15.56 -10.56 -6.14
C THR A 330 -16.21 -11.25 -7.34
N SER A 331 -17.14 -10.57 -8.02
CA SER A 331 -17.63 -11.03 -9.33
C SER A 331 -16.74 -10.57 -10.48
N LYS A 332 -16.68 -11.39 -11.54
CA LYS A 332 -15.88 -11.17 -12.75
C LYS A 332 -16.29 -9.92 -13.56
N ASN A 333 -17.40 -9.25 -13.22
CA ASN A 333 -18.01 -8.19 -14.03
C ASN A 333 -17.72 -6.76 -13.54
N CYS A 334 -17.08 -6.57 -12.39
CA CYS A 334 -16.89 -5.24 -11.80
C CYS A 334 -15.43 -4.76 -11.95
N ARG A 335 -15.19 -3.79 -12.85
CA ARG A 335 -13.84 -3.48 -13.37
C ARG A 335 -13.00 -2.51 -12.54
N GLN A 336 -13.55 -1.68 -11.64
CA GLN A 336 -12.79 -0.78 -10.76
C GLN A 336 -13.57 -0.44 -9.49
N GLN A 337 -12.89 -0.41 -8.33
CA GLN A 337 -13.43 0.08 -7.06
C GLN A 337 -13.60 1.61 -7.14
N PRO A 338 -14.75 2.18 -6.69
CA PRO A 338 -14.84 3.63 -6.55
C PRO A 338 -13.77 4.09 -5.53
N PRO A 339 -13.15 5.28 -5.71
CA PRO A 339 -12.07 5.73 -4.83
C PRO A 339 -12.53 5.72 -3.36
N THR A 340 -11.61 5.54 -2.40
CA THR A 340 -11.92 5.53 -0.95
C THR A 340 -12.58 6.81 -0.45
N THR A 341 -12.51 7.89 -1.22
CA THR A 341 -13.24 9.16 -1.03
C THR A 341 -14.65 9.20 -1.64
N ALA A 342 -15.07 8.16 -2.36
CA ALA A 342 -16.42 8.02 -2.89
C ALA A 342 -17.35 7.49 -1.80
N THR A 343 -17.55 8.30 -0.76
CA THR A 343 -18.80 8.23 -0.04
C THR A 343 -19.88 8.82 -0.96
N SER A 344 -20.99 8.10 -1.07
CA SER A 344 -22.24 8.47 -1.76
C SER A 344 -22.37 8.09 -3.23
N VAL A 345 -23.52 7.47 -3.49
CA VAL A 345 -24.11 7.21 -4.79
C VAL A 345 -24.10 8.51 -5.61
N ILE A 346 -23.17 8.62 -6.57
CA ILE A 346 -23.27 9.58 -7.66
C ILE A 346 -24.15 8.91 -8.72
N THR A 347 -25.44 9.26 -8.76
CA THR A 347 -26.25 8.94 -9.93
C THR A 347 -25.81 9.84 -11.08
N ASP A 348 -25.11 9.28 -12.06
CA ASP A 348 -24.90 9.94 -13.35
C ASP A 348 -26.25 10.16 -14.03
N SER A 349 -26.52 11.41 -14.39
CA SER A 349 -27.86 11.92 -14.71
C SER A 349 -28.32 11.61 -16.14
N SER A 350 -27.81 10.57 -16.78
CA SER A 350 -28.18 10.26 -18.17
C SER A 350 -29.26 9.19 -18.32
N LYS A 351 -29.52 8.34 -17.30
CA LYS A 351 -30.59 7.31 -17.36
C LYS A 351 -31.19 6.94 -15.98
N SER A 352 -31.72 7.91 -15.24
CA SER A 352 -32.52 7.62 -14.03
C SER A 352 -34.01 7.54 -14.40
N LYS A 353 -34.57 6.32 -14.48
CA LYS A 353 -36.03 6.14 -14.38
C LYS A 353 -36.45 6.59 -12.97
N HIS A 354 -37.33 7.58 -12.91
CA HIS A 354 -37.85 8.19 -11.69
C HIS A 354 -38.30 7.14 -10.66
N ARG A 355 -37.57 7.00 -9.53
CA ARG A 355 -38.13 6.39 -8.32
C ARG A 355 -39.15 7.38 -7.74
N LYS A 356 -40.44 7.10 -7.94
CA LYS A 356 -41.51 7.74 -7.18
C LYS A 356 -41.43 7.20 -5.75
N HIS A 357 -41.02 8.04 -4.80
CA HIS A 357 -41.18 7.75 -3.38
C HIS A 357 -42.67 7.93 -3.02
N ASN A 358 -43.29 6.87 -2.51
CA ASN A 358 -44.74 6.83 -2.25
C ASN A 358 -45.17 7.53 -0.94
N GLN A 359 -44.26 8.11 -0.17
CA GLN A 359 -44.62 8.94 0.99
C GLN A 359 -43.83 10.26 0.97
N LYS A 360 -44.55 11.37 0.77
CA LYS A 360 -43.99 12.73 0.83
C LYS A 360 -43.76 13.11 2.30
N GLY A 361 -42.52 13.46 2.66
CA GLY A 361 -42.26 14.26 3.86
C GLY A 361 -41.33 13.69 4.94
N GLN A 362 -40.94 12.40 4.91
CA GLN A 362 -40.04 11.82 5.92
C GLN A 362 -38.67 11.34 5.41
N ALA A 363 -38.46 11.25 4.09
CA ALA A 363 -37.16 10.84 3.54
C ALA A 363 -36.08 11.92 3.76
N SER A 364 -34.86 11.51 4.15
CA SER A 364 -33.69 12.36 4.44
C SER A 364 -33.15 13.17 3.24
N GLY A 365 -33.71 12.99 2.04
CA GLY A 365 -33.25 13.66 0.81
C GLY A 365 -32.01 12.99 0.20
N TRP A 366 -31.35 13.66 -0.75
CA TRP A 366 -30.14 13.17 -1.43
C TRP A 366 -29.23 14.31 -1.87
N LEU A 367 -27.95 14.00 -2.11
CA LEU A 367 -27.01 14.93 -2.76
C LEU A 367 -27.06 14.73 -4.29
N GLU A 368 -27.13 15.83 -5.01
CA GLU A 368 -27.04 15.90 -6.47
C GLU A 368 -25.79 16.67 -6.88
N THR A 369 -24.98 16.09 -7.75
CA THR A 369 -23.82 16.77 -8.36
C THR A 369 -24.21 17.44 -9.66
N ARG A 370 -23.71 18.66 -9.89
CA ARG A 370 -23.79 19.34 -11.18
C ARG A 370 -22.40 19.67 -11.68
N THR A 371 -22.07 19.17 -12.86
CA THR A 371 -20.84 19.51 -13.55
C THR A 371 -21.00 20.89 -14.19
N GLY A 372 -20.06 21.80 -13.91
CA GLY A 372 -19.95 23.08 -14.58
C GLY A 372 -19.60 22.93 -16.07
N ASN A 373 -19.19 24.02 -16.72
CA ASN A 373 -18.94 24.03 -18.16
C ASN A 373 -18.02 22.88 -18.59
N ARG A 374 -18.61 21.87 -19.25
CA ARG A 374 -17.96 20.63 -19.67
C ARG A 374 -16.86 20.85 -20.71
N LYS A 375 -16.78 22.05 -21.30
CA LYS A 375 -15.72 22.43 -22.25
C LYS A 375 -14.40 22.84 -21.56
N ARG A 376 -14.35 22.95 -20.22
CA ARG A 376 -13.10 23.24 -19.48
C ARG A 376 -12.26 21.97 -19.32
N LYS A 377 -10.93 22.11 -19.36
CA LYS A 377 -9.96 21.02 -19.13
C LYS A 377 -10.17 20.31 -17.77
N THR A 378 -10.70 21.04 -16.78
CA THR A 378 -11.14 20.53 -15.48
C THR A 378 -12.47 21.19 -15.10
N PRO A 379 -13.63 20.56 -15.37
CA PRO A 379 -14.92 21.15 -15.03
C PRO A 379 -15.17 21.09 -13.52
N SER A 380 -15.64 22.19 -12.95
CA SER A 380 -15.98 22.29 -11.53
C SER A 380 -17.19 21.44 -11.18
N ILE A 381 -17.17 20.73 -10.06
CA ILE A 381 -18.33 19.99 -9.54
C ILE A 381 -18.99 20.81 -8.43
N SER A 382 -20.28 21.05 -8.54
CA SER A 382 -21.11 21.69 -7.51
C SER A 382 -22.07 20.69 -6.90
N TYR A 383 -22.34 20.82 -5.59
CA TYR A 383 -23.17 19.89 -4.84
C TYR A 383 -24.46 20.57 -4.39
N TYR A 384 -25.57 19.86 -4.48
CA TYR A 384 -26.89 20.34 -4.09
C TYR A 384 -27.59 19.30 -3.23
N TYR A 385 -28.15 19.72 -2.11
CA TYR A 385 -29.07 18.89 -1.32
C TYR A 385 -30.47 18.97 -1.92
N ARG A 386 -31.10 17.82 -2.16
CA ARG A 386 -32.43 17.70 -2.74
C ARG A 386 -33.35 16.90 -1.84
N TRP A 387 -34.58 17.36 -1.71
CA TRP A 387 -35.58 16.70 -0.89
C TRP A 387 -36.98 16.95 -1.47
N ASP A 388 -37.78 15.90 -1.59
CA ASP A 388 -39.19 16.00 -1.98
C ASP A 388 -40.05 16.24 -0.73
N SER A 389 -40.18 17.52 -0.36
CA SER A 389 -40.99 17.94 0.79
C SER A 389 -42.49 17.85 0.48
N PRO A 390 -43.38 17.91 1.49
CA PRO A 390 -44.83 17.99 1.27
C PRO A 390 -45.25 19.19 0.42
N GLN A 391 -44.50 20.29 0.50
CA GLN A 391 -44.75 21.55 -0.21
C GLN A 391 -44.11 21.59 -1.62
N GLY A 392 -43.46 20.50 -2.03
CA GLY A 392 -42.76 20.40 -3.31
C GLY A 392 -41.27 20.11 -3.15
N ARG A 393 -40.59 19.99 -4.30
CA ARG A 393 -39.17 19.66 -4.34
C ARG A 393 -38.30 20.84 -3.94
N ILE A 394 -37.45 20.63 -2.94
CA ILE A 394 -36.43 21.57 -2.48
C ILE A 394 -35.09 21.18 -3.09
N THR A 395 -34.31 22.19 -3.48
CA THR A 395 -32.96 22.04 -4.01
C THR A 395 -32.10 23.18 -3.51
N GLU A 396 -31.07 22.89 -2.73
CA GLU A 396 -30.23 23.90 -2.09
C GLU A 396 -28.75 23.59 -2.27
N TYR A 397 -27.97 24.60 -2.67
CA TYR A 397 -26.52 24.45 -2.83
C TYR A 397 -25.84 24.13 -1.50
N VAL A 398 -24.88 23.20 -1.53
CA VAL A 398 -24.05 22.79 -0.40
C VAL A 398 -22.64 23.30 -0.63
N SER A 399 -22.13 24.13 0.28
CA SER A 399 -20.74 24.55 0.22
C SER A 399 -19.81 23.37 0.48
N THR A 400 -18.62 23.39 -0.10
CA THR A 400 -17.61 22.34 0.07
C THR A 400 -17.27 22.09 1.55
N SER A 401 -17.23 23.14 2.37
CA SER A 401 -17.00 23.07 3.82
C SER A 401 -18.10 22.33 4.60
N LYS A 402 -19.30 22.20 4.04
CA LYS A 402 -20.43 21.52 4.67
C LYS A 402 -20.68 20.12 4.12
N LEU A 403 -20.01 19.75 3.04
CA LEU A 403 -20.31 18.55 2.28
C LEU A 403 -20.13 17.28 3.12
N SER A 404 -19.02 17.17 3.87
CA SER A 404 -18.74 16.01 4.72
C SER A 404 -19.82 15.81 5.80
N GLU A 405 -20.25 16.90 6.43
CA GLU A 405 -21.25 16.85 7.49
C GLU A 405 -22.65 16.58 6.96
N VAL A 406 -23.05 17.19 5.84
CA VAL A 406 -24.32 16.86 5.16
C VAL A 406 -24.34 15.39 4.74
N SER A 407 -23.21 14.85 4.26
CA SER A 407 -23.09 13.43 3.90
C SER A 407 -23.19 12.52 5.12
N ARG A 408 -22.63 12.93 6.28
CA ARG A 408 -22.76 12.20 7.55
C ARG A 408 -24.22 12.15 8.00
N MET A 409 -24.90 13.31 8.01
CA MET A 409 -26.31 13.41 8.41
C MET A 409 -27.23 12.58 7.51
N LEU A 410 -26.94 12.50 6.20
CA LEU A 410 -27.67 11.62 5.28
C LEU A 410 -27.47 10.14 5.60
N ALA A 411 -26.24 9.74 5.94
CA ALA A 411 -25.91 8.36 6.29
C ALA A 411 -26.57 7.93 7.61
N GLU A 412 -26.79 8.86 8.54
CA GLU A 412 -27.47 8.64 9.81
C GLU A 412 -29.00 8.74 9.71
N ASN A 413 -29.55 8.89 8.49
CA ASN A 413 -30.97 9.11 8.25
C ASN A 413 -31.55 10.30 9.04
N CYS A 414 -30.77 11.35 9.27
CA CYS A 414 -31.26 12.56 9.92
C CYS A 414 -32.48 13.11 9.15
N PRO A 415 -33.49 13.66 9.87
CA PRO A 415 -34.64 14.27 9.24
C PRO A 415 -34.24 15.31 8.20
N ALA A 416 -34.87 15.28 7.02
CA ALA A 416 -34.52 16.18 5.92
C ALA A 416 -34.58 17.67 6.28
N LEU A 417 -35.48 18.04 7.21
CA LEU A 417 -35.58 19.40 7.70
C LEU A 417 -34.34 19.82 8.51
N GLU A 418 -33.75 18.89 9.26
CA GLU A 418 -32.52 19.11 10.03
C GLU A 418 -31.31 19.29 9.11
N ILE A 419 -31.23 18.43 8.08
CA ILE A 419 -30.21 18.53 7.04
C ILE A 419 -30.35 19.87 6.30
N LEU A 420 -31.58 20.25 5.93
CA LEU A 420 -31.86 21.53 5.28
C LEU A 420 -31.43 22.71 6.15
N ARG A 421 -31.72 22.70 7.46
CA ARG A 421 -31.26 23.72 8.42
C ARG A 421 -29.74 23.84 8.42
N TYR A 422 -29.02 22.71 8.44
CA TYR A 422 -27.56 22.72 8.41
C TYR A 422 -27.02 23.27 7.09
N VAL A 423 -27.57 22.84 5.95
CA VAL A 423 -27.20 23.31 4.60
C VAL A 423 -27.32 24.82 4.51
N VAL A 424 -28.42 25.39 4.99
CA VAL A 424 -28.71 26.82 4.84
C VAL A 424 -28.19 27.71 5.97
N LYS A 425 -27.63 27.13 7.05
CA LYS A 425 -27.02 27.87 8.17
C LYS A 425 -26.01 28.92 7.67
N GLY A 426 -26.24 30.20 7.95
CA GLY A 426 -25.35 31.30 7.54
C GLY A 426 -25.52 31.80 6.09
N LYS A 427 -26.49 31.30 5.31
CA LYS A 427 -26.83 31.89 4.01
C LYS A 427 -27.57 33.22 4.21
N LYS A 428 -27.12 34.30 3.56
CA LYS A 428 -27.74 35.64 3.64
C LYS A 428 -29.09 35.76 2.95
N LYS A 429 -29.38 34.90 1.97
CA LYS A 429 -30.66 34.87 1.22
C LYS A 429 -31.13 33.42 1.10
N LEU A 430 -32.41 33.20 1.39
CA LEU A 430 -33.10 31.92 1.26
C LEU A 430 -34.27 32.07 0.29
N SER A 431 -34.62 31.00 -0.44
CA SER A 431 -35.83 31.00 -1.27
C SER A 431 -37.09 31.02 -0.40
N LYS A 432 -38.19 31.58 -0.92
CA LYS A 432 -39.49 31.63 -0.20
C LYS A 432 -39.96 30.23 0.22
N SER A 433 -39.74 29.21 -0.61
CA SER A 433 -40.07 27.82 -0.32
C SER A 433 -39.29 27.26 0.87
N VAL A 434 -38.00 27.58 0.98
CA VAL A 434 -37.16 27.17 2.12
C VAL A 434 -37.54 27.93 3.39
N GLN A 435 -37.86 29.23 3.29
CA GLN A 435 -38.33 30.02 4.44
C GLN A 435 -39.64 29.48 5.01
N SER A 436 -40.60 29.13 4.14
CA SER A 436 -41.88 28.51 4.52
C SER A 436 -41.69 27.20 5.29
N LEU A 437 -40.82 26.31 4.79
CA LEU A 437 -40.55 25.01 5.43
C LEU A 437 -39.87 25.15 6.79
N LEU A 438 -38.97 26.11 6.95
CA LEU A 438 -38.24 26.32 8.20
C LEU A 438 -39.04 27.12 9.24
N GLY A 439 -40.00 27.93 8.79
CA GLY A 439 -40.89 28.71 9.67
C GLY A 439 -41.97 27.87 10.35
N ASN A 440 -42.47 26.82 9.70
CA ASN A 440 -43.61 26.02 10.19
C ASN A 440 -43.26 25.00 11.29
N SER A 441 -42.00 24.88 11.72
CA SER A 441 -41.57 23.89 12.72
C SER A 441 -41.50 24.44 14.15
N ARG A 442 -42.16 25.57 14.46
CA ARG A 442 -42.25 26.12 15.83
C ARG A 442 -43.51 25.69 16.59
N THR A 443 -44.36 24.82 16.03
CA THR A 443 -45.65 24.42 16.64
C THR A 443 -45.86 22.90 16.67
N ALA A 444 -44.87 22.15 17.13
CA ALA A 444 -45.06 20.75 17.52
C ALA A 444 -44.15 20.46 18.72
N GLY A 445 -44.65 20.81 19.91
CA GLY A 445 -43.92 20.74 21.16
C GLY A 445 -44.72 21.38 22.31
N VAL A 446 -45.90 20.83 22.59
CA VAL A 446 -46.51 20.67 23.91
C VAL A 446 -47.12 19.29 23.94
#